data_AF-A0A838EZG1-F1
#
_entry.id   AF-A0A838EZG1-F1
#
_cell.length_a   1.000
_cell.length_b   1.000
_cell.length_c   1.000
_cell.angle_alpha   90.00
_cell.angle_beta   90.00
_cell.angle_gamma   90.00
#
_symmetry.space_group_name_H-M   'P 1'
#
loop_
_entity.id
_entity.type
_entity.pdbx_description
1 polymer ?
#
loop_
_entity_poly.entity_id
_entity_poly.type
_entity_poly.pdbx_seq_one_letter_code
_entity_poly.pdbx_strand_id
1 'polypeptide(L)' 'MKEIEKTNKEKLVIRACHKCTKITESFQEIERCSHCKKAFLPLRYFEKIHDFKGENWKKHFSDADELEDADLIKGLFVLW' A
#
# COMPACT_ATOMS: atom_id res chain seq x y z
N MET A 1 -25.76 15.01 23.60
CA MET A 1 -25.38 14.24 22.40
C MET A 1 -24.13 13.46 22.78
N LYS A 2 -24.12 12.13 22.68
CA LYS A 2 -22.92 11.34 22.99
C LYS A 2 -22.01 11.38 21.75
N GLU A 3 -20.82 11.95 21.90
CA GLU A 3 -19.76 11.84 20.91
C GLU A 3 -19.35 10.37 20.81
N ILE A 4 -19.50 9.80 19.61
CA ILE A 4 -19.05 8.45 19.33
C ILE A 4 -17.54 8.57 19.10
N GLU A 5 -16.76 8.12 20.08
CA GLU A 5 -15.31 7.97 19.91
C GLU A 5 -15.07 7.05 18.69
N LYS A 6 -14.55 7.62 17.60
CA LYS A 6 -14.05 6.83 16.47
C LYS A 6 -12.90 5.98 17.01
N THR A 7 -13.15 4.70 17.22
CA THR A 7 -12.08 3.71 17.39
C THR A 7 -11.20 3.81 16.16
N ASN A 8 -9.95 4.24 16.35
CA ASN A 8 -8.97 4.39 15.28
C ASN A 8 -8.58 2.98 14.81
N LYS A 9 -9.40 2.39 13.94
CA LYS A 9 -9.12 1.11 13.32
C LYS A 9 -7.96 1.34 12.35
N GLU A 10 -6.84 0.68 12.60
CA GLU A 10 -5.67 0.69 11.72
C GLU A 10 -6.11 0.28 10.31
N LYS A 11 -5.76 1.09 9.30
CA LYS A 11 -6.09 0.78 7.91
C LYS A 11 -5.28 -0.44 7.45
N LEU A 12 -5.89 -1.28 6.63
CA LEU A 12 -5.22 -2.38 5.94
C LEU A 12 -5.15 -2.12 4.44
N VAL A 13 -3.97 -2.27 3.85
CA VAL A 13 -3.78 -2.31 2.40
C VAL A 13 -3.93 -3.76 1.94
N ILE A 14 -4.89 -3.99 1.07
CA ILE A 14 -5.13 -5.26 0.40
C ILE A 14 -4.73 -5.12 -1.06
N ARG A 15 -3.90 -6.04 -1.57
CA ARG A 15 -3.42 -6.03 -2.96
C ARG A 15 -3.59 -7.38 -3.64
N ALA A 16 -4.18 -7.38 -4.83
CA ALA A 16 -4.19 -8.52 -5.74
C ALA A 16 -2.92 -8.55 -6.63
N CYS A 17 -2.25 -9.70 -6.72
CA CYS A 17 -1.11 -9.84 -7.62
C CYS A 17 -1.58 -9.99 -9.07
N HIS A 18 -1.12 -9.11 -9.97
CA HIS A 18 -1.47 -9.20 -11.40
C HIS A 18 -0.86 -10.39 -12.14
N LYS A 19 0.13 -11.08 -11.55
CA LYS A 19 0.75 -12.28 -12.15
C LYS A 19 0.04 -13.56 -11.75
N CYS A 20 -0.31 -13.72 -10.47
CA CYS A 20 -0.82 -14.99 -9.92
C CYS A 20 -2.17 -14.86 -9.20
N THR A 21 -2.78 -13.67 -9.23
CA THR A 21 -4.09 -13.32 -8.66
C THR A 21 -4.29 -13.57 -7.17
N LYS A 22 -3.25 -14.02 -6.45
CA LYS A 22 -3.29 -14.14 -4.99
C LYS A 22 -3.31 -12.76 -4.33
N ILE A 23 -4.12 -12.67 -3.28
CA ILE A 23 -4.29 -11.48 -2.45
C ILE A 23 -3.22 -11.48 -1.35
N THR A 24 -2.74 -10.30 -1.00
CA THR A 24 -1.85 -10.06 0.14
C THR A 24 -2.39 -8.86 0.91
N GLU A 25 -2.38 -8.95 2.23
CA GLU A 25 -2.87 -7.93 3.15
C GLU A 25 -1.69 -7.46 4.00
N SER A 26 -1.64 -6.17 4.33
CA SER A 26 -0.53 -5.57 5.07
C SER A 26 -0.90 -4.18 5.62
N PHE A 27 -0.29 -3.77 6.72
CA PHE A 27 -0.38 -2.41 7.26
C PHE A 27 0.56 -1.42 6.54
N GLN A 28 1.39 -1.92 5.63
CA GLN A 28 2.27 -1.14 4.75
C GLN A 28 2.08 -1.60 3.31
N GLU A 29 2.30 -0.72 2.33
CA GLU A 29 2.30 -1.10 0.92
C GLU A 29 3.16 -2.36 0.65
N ILE A 30 2.58 -3.30 -0.09
CA ILE A 30 3.20 -4.60 -0.33
C ILE A 30 4.28 -4.47 -1.41
N GLU A 31 5.54 -4.72 -1.05
CA GLU A 31 6.69 -4.72 -1.97
C GLU A 31 6.68 -5.93 -2.92
N ARG A 32 6.26 -7.10 -2.43
CA ARG A 32 6.32 -8.37 -3.18
C ARG A 32 5.11 -9.24 -2.91
N CYS A 33 4.67 -9.98 -3.93
CA CYS A 33 3.62 -10.98 -3.75
C CYS A 33 4.06 -12.07 -2.75
N SER A 34 3.24 -12.34 -1.73
CA SER A 34 3.50 -13.40 -0.74
C SER A 34 3.64 -14.79 -1.37
N HIS A 35 2.94 -15.04 -2.48
CA HIS A 35 2.91 -16.32 -3.21
C HIS A 35 4.00 -16.43 -4.28
N CYS A 36 3.95 -15.62 -5.35
CA CYS A 36 4.86 -15.77 -6.50
C CYS A 36 6.15 -14.94 -6.41
N LYS A 37 6.35 -14.20 -5.30
CA LYS A 37 7.52 -13.34 -5.01
C LYS A 37 7.82 -12.25 -6.04
N LYS A 38 6.90 -12.02 -7.00
CA LYS A 38 7.00 -10.93 -7.96
C LYS A 38 7.08 -9.60 -7.21
N ALA A 39 8.07 -8.80 -7.56
CA ALA A 39 8.22 -7.44 -7.06
C ALA A 39 7.17 -6.52 -7.66
N PHE A 40 6.82 -5.52 -6.85
CA PHE A 40 5.88 -4.50 -7.20
C PHE A 40 6.53 -3.12 -7.12
N LEU A 41 5.99 -2.20 -7.91
CA LEU A 41 6.28 -0.78 -7.72
C LEU A 41 5.43 -0.24 -6.56
N PRO A 42 5.97 0.70 -5.78
CA PRO A 42 5.19 1.45 -4.79
C PRO A 42 4.14 2.32 -5.49
N LEU A 43 3.05 2.62 -4.79
CA LEU A 43 2.07 3.62 -5.20
C LEU A 43 2.74 4.98 -5.33
N ARG A 44 2.30 5.76 -6.32
CA ARG A 44 2.89 7.06 -6.68
C ARG A 44 4.40 7.00 -6.92
N TYR A 45 4.87 5.88 -7.50
CA TYR A 45 6.29 5.64 -7.79
C TYR A 45 7.00 6.87 -8.39
N PHE A 46 6.47 7.43 -9.49
CA PHE A 46 7.11 8.55 -10.20
C PHE A 46 7.35 9.76 -9.31
N GLU A 47 6.41 10.08 -8.42
CA GLU A 47 6.56 11.19 -7.48
C GLU A 47 7.64 10.87 -6.44
N LYS A 48 7.68 9.62 -5.98
CA LYS A 48 8.66 9.14 -4.99
C LYS A 48 10.09 9.00 -5.54
N ILE A 49 10.30 8.85 -6.86
CA ILE A 49 11.67 8.65 -7.41
C ILE A 49 12.48 9.94 -7.50
N HIS A 50 11.81 11.08 -7.73
CA HIS A 50 12.48 12.33 -8.02
C HIS A 50 13.08 12.98 -6.77
N ASP A 51 12.53 12.67 -5.59
CA ASP A 51 13.03 13.12 -4.29
C ASP A 51 14.29 12.34 -3.82
N PHE A 52 14.84 11.46 -4.66
CA PHE A 52 15.81 10.47 -4.23
C PHE A 52 17.24 10.68 -4.76
N LYS A 53 18.22 10.67 -3.84
CA LYS A 53 19.67 10.69 -4.09
C LYS A 53 20.45 9.58 -3.33
N GLY A 54 19.85 8.43 -2.97
CA GLY A 54 20.46 7.48 -1.99
C GLY A 54 20.14 5.98 -2.15
N GLU A 55 20.30 5.16 -1.10
CA GLU A 55 20.25 3.67 -1.15
C GLU A 55 18.99 3.01 -0.50
N ASN A 56 18.03 3.78 0.01
CA ASN A 56 16.94 3.25 0.85
C ASN A 56 15.60 2.99 0.11
N TRP A 57 15.59 2.04 -0.82
CA TRP A 57 14.41 1.64 -1.60
C TRP A 57 13.16 1.30 -0.75
N LYS A 58 13.35 0.68 0.43
CA LYS A 58 12.25 0.27 1.33
C LYS A 58 11.42 1.44 1.84
N LYS A 59 11.95 2.67 1.85
CA LYS A 59 11.23 3.87 2.30
C LYS A 59 10.19 4.36 1.30
N HIS A 60 10.09 3.77 0.10
CA HIS A 60 9.09 4.18 -0.89
C HIS A 60 7.73 3.51 -0.71
N PHE A 61 7.60 2.55 0.20
CA PHE A 61 6.34 1.87 0.50
C PHE A 61 5.69 2.56 1.70
N SER A 62 4.58 3.25 1.46
CA SER A 62 3.87 4.01 2.50
C SER A 62 3.15 3.10 3.47
N ASP A 63 2.97 3.58 4.69
CA ASP A 63 2.08 2.92 5.66
C ASP A 63 0.62 3.09 5.22
N ALA A 64 -0.23 2.14 5.57
CA ALA A 64 -1.64 2.13 5.14
C ALA A 64 -2.39 3.39 5.60
N ASP A 65 -2.05 3.92 6.77
CA ASP A 65 -2.65 5.12 7.33
C ASP A 65 -2.35 6.38 6.51
N GLU A 66 -1.21 6.42 5.81
CA GLU A 66 -0.78 7.52 4.95
C GLU A 66 -1.44 7.49 3.56
N LEU A 67 -2.14 6.40 3.22
CA LEU A 67 -2.79 6.24 1.93
C LEU A 67 -4.25 6.69 1.97
N GLU A 68 -4.67 7.29 0.87
CA GLU A 68 -6.05 7.62 0.55
C GLU A 68 -6.53 6.81 -0.67
N ASP A 69 -7.85 6.67 -0.84
CA ASP A 69 -8.44 5.94 -1.96
C ASP A 69 -8.01 6.46 -3.34
N ALA A 70 -7.65 7.76 -3.42
CA ALA A 70 -7.15 8.39 -4.63
C ALA A 70 -5.74 7.92 -5.03
N ASP A 71 -4.94 7.44 -4.07
CA ASP A 71 -3.60 6.90 -4.33
C ASP A 71 -3.67 5.47 -4.94
N LEU A 72 -4.80 4.78 -4.76
CA LEU A 72 -4.94 3.37 -5.11
C LEU A 72 -5.21 3.14 -6.61
N ILE A 73 -4.58 2.11 -7.17
CA ILE A 73 -4.99 1.58 -8.47
C ILE A 73 -6.25 0.72 -8.25
N LYS A 74 -7.40 1.27 -8.64
CA LYS A 74 -8.70 0.59 -8.53
C LYS A 74 -8.67 -0.78 -9.20
N GLY A 75 -9.28 -1.76 -8.54
CA GLY A 75 -9.32 -3.16 -9.00
C GLY A 75 -8.05 -3.96 -8.70
N LEU A 76 -6.95 -3.32 -8.28
CA LEU A 76 -5.75 -4.00 -7.79
C LEU A 76 -5.52 -3.82 -6.29
N PHE A 77 -5.96 -2.69 -5.73
CA PHE A 77 -5.81 -2.35 -4.33
C PHE A 77 -7.15 -1.99 -3.68
N VAL A 78 -7.24 -2.21 -2.37
CA VAL A 78 -8.32 -1.77 -1.48
C VAL A 78 -7.68 -1.29 -0.18
N LEU A 79 -8.15 -0.16 0.36
CA LEU A 79 -7.96 0.21 1.76
C LEU A 79 -9.18 -0.30 2.54
N TRP A 80 -8.92 -1.02 3.63
CA TRP A 80 -9.95 -1.63 4.48
C TRP A 80 -9.84 -1.12 5.92
#